data_AF-F8Q3G5-F1
#
_entry.id   AF-F8Q3G5-F1
#
_cell.length_a   1.000
_cell.length_b   1.000
_cell.length_c   1.000
_cell.angle_alpha   90.00
_cell.angle_beta   90.00
_cell.angle_gamma   90.00
#
_symmetry.space_group_name_H-M   'P 1'
#
loop_
_entity.id
_entity.type
_entity.pdbx_description
1 polymer ?
#
loop_
_entity_poly.entity_id
_entity_poly.type
_entity_poly.pdbx_seq_one_letter_code
_entity_poly.pdbx_strand_id
1 'polypeptide(L)'
;MTGKQRIDNLKMIKIEENTLITEPTKAKNSNLPQGCLQGNRWRSVFIPTYEKLLGTTENPWMASDHKSLEAIQATWNTVYPDIKYRATLNDAVCHVHLHSLNENTAWPTCIRMACNGATAYAMVDQLFESEPDFSTYEARQEFSKSMVSDLAFLYANLGDKISDYRGVFRSPFILQTFASHLNSINGAINVEALRAPGTHEQSSDTDKFPPLGALAMSAAAIERILTLWANHKVHWEPKIQRSGQAKPIKSYLKPIPKLNKATGKETGSHGNFSETNWGTVTRNYHTSMKKLQLGTLEDIVEQAQVYVKGSSRCGSEGDSDEVDPRACLMDI
;
A
#
# COMPACT_ATOMS: atom_id res chain seq x y z
N MET A 1 42.11 57.67 -10.68
CA MET A 1 41.19 57.17 -9.64
C MET A 1 39.79 57.19 -10.23
N THR A 2 39.07 56.08 -10.20
CA THR A 2 37.89 55.85 -11.06
C THR A 2 36.75 55.18 -10.29
N GLY A 3 35.89 55.99 -9.67
CA GLY A 3 34.71 55.51 -8.94
C GLY A 3 33.53 55.24 -9.87
N LYS A 4 33.26 53.97 -10.19
CA LYS A 4 31.98 53.56 -10.78
C LYS A 4 30.95 53.35 -9.66
N GLN A 5 30.03 54.29 -9.48
CA GLN A 5 28.79 53.99 -8.74
C GLN A 5 27.93 53.03 -9.57
N ARG A 6 27.38 52.01 -8.91
CA ARG A 6 26.49 50.99 -9.49
C ARG A 6 25.04 51.39 -9.19
N ILE A 7 24.19 51.43 -10.21
CA ILE A 7 22.78 51.78 -10.07
C ILE A 7 21.97 50.48 -9.96
N ASP A 8 21.66 50.07 -8.74
CA ASP A 8 20.83 48.88 -8.49
C ASP A 8 19.35 49.30 -8.45
N ASN A 9 18.60 48.94 -9.50
CA ASN A 9 17.17 49.28 -9.67
C ASN A 9 16.25 48.40 -8.80
N LEU A 10 16.29 48.62 -7.47
CA LEU A 10 15.37 47.99 -6.52
C LEU A 10 13.98 48.64 -6.54
N LYS A 11 13.25 48.47 -7.66
CA LYS A 11 11.79 48.65 -7.68
C LYS A 11 11.13 47.47 -6.98
N MET A 12 11.05 47.52 -5.65
CA MET A 12 10.14 46.65 -4.90
C MET A 12 8.70 46.97 -5.35
N ILE A 13 8.08 46.04 -6.07
CA ILE A 13 6.64 46.12 -6.36
C ILE A 13 5.93 45.86 -5.04
N LYS A 14 5.20 46.87 -4.56
CA LYS A 14 4.35 46.78 -3.39
C LYS A 14 3.13 45.91 -3.76
N ILE A 15 3.22 44.62 -3.50
CA ILE A 15 2.08 43.69 -3.56
C ILE A 15 1.31 43.89 -2.26
N GLU A 16 0.09 44.40 -2.35
CA GLU A 16 -0.71 44.73 -1.16
C GLU A 16 -1.40 43.48 -0.60
N GLU A 17 -1.57 43.48 0.73
CA GLU A 17 -2.14 42.35 1.46
C GLU A 17 -3.65 42.24 1.22
N ASN A 18 -4.10 41.12 0.63
CA ASN A 18 -5.07 40.21 1.28
C ASN A 18 -5.47 39.05 0.35
N THR A 19 -4.64 38.01 0.34
CA THR A 19 -5.13 36.64 0.11
C THR A 19 -4.67 35.79 1.28
N LEU A 20 -5.52 35.66 2.30
CA LEU A 20 -5.33 34.67 3.35
C LEU A 20 -5.45 33.28 2.71
N ILE A 21 -4.31 32.68 2.36
CA ILE A 21 -4.22 31.26 2.05
C ILE A 21 -4.42 30.52 3.37
N THR A 22 -5.67 30.37 3.77
CA THR A 22 -6.05 29.51 4.90
C THR A 22 -5.65 28.09 4.55
N GLU A 23 -4.79 27.49 5.36
CA GLU A 23 -4.45 26.06 5.23
C GLU A 23 -5.75 25.23 5.18
N PRO A 24 -5.83 24.21 4.31
CA PRO A 24 -7.05 23.43 4.13
C PRO A 24 -7.42 22.76 5.45
N THR A 25 -8.50 23.25 6.08
CA THR A 25 -8.90 22.83 7.42
C THR A 25 -9.22 21.34 7.42
N LYS A 26 -8.48 20.58 8.24
CA LYS A 26 -8.54 19.11 8.32
C LYS A 26 -9.99 18.62 8.35
N ALA A 27 -10.42 18.01 7.24
CA ALA A 27 -11.80 17.61 7.02
C ALA A 27 -12.24 16.56 8.05
N LYS A 28 -13.46 16.71 8.59
CA LYS A 28 -14.03 15.88 9.66
C LYS A 28 -15.27 15.16 9.15
N ASN A 29 -15.69 14.09 9.85
CA ASN A 29 -16.98 13.44 9.57
C ASN A 29 -18.17 14.42 9.53
N SER A 30 -18.11 15.54 10.26
CA SER A 30 -19.12 16.61 10.25
C SER A 30 -19.16 17.46 8.98
N ASN A 31 -18.21 17.27 8.05
CA ASN A 31 -18.20 17.90 6.74
C ASN A 31 -18.79 17.01 5.65
N LEU A 32 -19.09 15.73 5.94
CA LEU A 32 -19.73 14.81 5.00
C LEU A 32 -21.23 15.17 4.81
N PRO A 33 -21.84 14.83 3.66
CA PRO A 33 -23.26 15.05 3.42
C PRO A 33 -24.17 14.42 4.49
N GLN A 34 -25.23 15.14 4.86
CA GLN A 34 -26.18 14.70 5.87
C GLN A 34 -26.79 13.34 5.52
N GLY A 35 -26.88 12.44 6.51
CA GLY A 35 -27.43 11.09 6.36
C GLY A 35 -26.40 9.99 6.08
N CYS A 36 -25.24 10.27 5.46
CA CYS A 36 -24.31 9.20 5.04
C CYS A 36 -23.68 8.39 6.21
N LEU A 37 -23.63 8.99 7.41
CA LEU A 37 -23.16 8.33 8.63
C LEU A 37 -24.22 7.41 9.28
N GLN A 38 -25.49 7.48 8.84
CA GLN A 38 -26.58 6.69 9.40
C GLN A 38 -26.35 5.19 9.15
N GLY A 39 -26.62 4.36 10.16
CA GLY A 39 -26.39 2.91 10.07
C GLY A 39 -24.93 2.53 9.83
N ASN A 40 -23.97 3.42 10.09
CA ASN A 40 -22.54 3.24 9.83
C ASN A 40 -22.17 3.03 8.33
N ARG A 41 -23.10 3.28 7.38
CA ARG A 41 -22.94 3.07 5.92
C ARG A 41 -21.59 3.59 5.39
N TRP A 42 -21.14 4.75 5.85
CA TRP A 42 -19.82 5.32 5.51
C TRP A 42 -18.63 4.38 5.78
N ARG A 43 -18.59 3.71 6.94
CA ARG A 43 -17.46 2.86 7.34
C ARG A 43 -17.62 1.39 7.01
N SER A 44 -18.85 0.86 6.97
CA SER A 44 -19.11 -0.57 6.72
C SER A 44 -19.61 -0.89 5.31
N VAL A 45 -19.81 0.12 4.44
CA VAL A 45 -20.18 -0.10 3.03
C VAL A 45 -19.40 0.80 2.09
N PHE A 46 -19.42 2.12 2.27
CA PHE A 46 -18.79 3.07 1.34
C PHE A 46 -17.27 2.90 1.25
N ILE A 47 -16.56 2.95 2.38
CA ILE A 47 -15.10 2.75 2.42
C ILE A 47 -14.71 1.35 1.89
N PRO A 48 -15.29 0.23 2.37
CA PRO A 48 -15.03 -1.10 1.79
C PRO A 48 -15.24 -1.18 0.28
N THR A 49 -16.30 -0.57 -0.24
CA THR A 49 -16.61 -0.56 -1.68
C THR A 49 -15.58 0.24 -2.48
N TYR A 50 -15.19 1.43 -2.01
CA TYR A 50 -14.16 2.22 -2.67
C TYR A 50 -12.78 1.55 -2.58
N GLU A 51 -12.43 0.93 -1.45
CA GLU A 51 -11.20 0.14 -1.32
C GLU A 51 -11.17 -1.05 -2.29
N LYS A 52 -12.29 -1.77 -2.47
CA LYS A 52 -12.41 -2.87 -3.47
C LYS A 52 -12.12 -2.37 -4.88
N LEU A 53 -12.74 -1.27 -5.28
CA LEU A 53 -12.59 -0.69 -6.62
C LEU A 53 -11.17 -0.15 -6.86
N LEU A 54 -10.58 0.53 -5.88
CA LEU A 54 -9.18 0.97 -5.96
C LEU A 54 -8.25 -0.26 -6.06
N GLY A 55 -8.62 -1.38 -5.44
CA GLY A 55 -7.94 -2.67 -5.51
C GLY A 55 -7.83 -3.28 -6.91
N THR A 56 -8.71 -2.90 -7.85
CA THR A 56 -8.66 -3.37 -9.25
C THR A 56 -7.89 -2.44 -10.18
N THR A 57 -7.29 -1.36 -9.66
CA THR A 57 -6.60 -0.37 -10.50
C THR A 57 -5.12 -0.68 -10.69
N GLU A 58 -4.60 -0.36 -11.87
CA GLU A 58 -3.16 -0.43 -12.18
C GLU A 58 -2.31 0.52 -11.31
N ASN A 59 -2.93 1.58 -10.78
CA ASN A 59 -2.26 2.53 -9.90
C ASN A 59 -3.09 2.77 -8.62
N PRO A 60 -3.03 1.86 -7.65
CA PRO A 60 -3.80 1.93 -6.41
C PRO A 60 -3.36 3.08 -5.47
N TRP A 61 -2.39 3.89 -5.87
CA TRP A 61 -1.91 5.07 -5.15
C TRP A 61 -2.60 6.38 -5.55
N MET A 62 -3.18 6.43 -6.76
CA MET A 62 -3.59 7.68 -7.43
C MET A 62 -5.03 8.11 -7.10
N ALA A 63 -5.43 8.11 -5.82
CA ALA A 63 -6.78 8.43 -5.36
C ALA A 63 -7.27 9.90 -5.59
N SER A 64 -6.60 10.66 -6.46
CA SER A 64 -6.86 12.07 -6.77
C SER A 64 -6.90 12.37 -8.28
N ASP A 65 -7.07 11.36 -9.13
CA ASP A 65 -7.26 11.52 -10.57
C ASP A 65 -8.75 11.52 -10.98
N HIS A 66 -9.04 11.75 -12.26
CA HIS A 66 -10.42 11.79 -12.76
C HIS A 66 -11.13 10.43 -12.59
N LYS A 67 -10.41 9.31 -12.76
CA LYS A 67 -10.94 7.95 -12.59
C LYS A 67 -11.29 7.67 -11.13
N SER A 68 -10.50 8.19 -10.19
CA SER A 68 -10.81 8.13 -8.76
C SER A 68 -12.05 8.93 -8.41
N LEU A 69 -12.26 10.09 -9.04
CA LEU A 69 -13.49 10.87 -8.86
C LEU A 69 -14.71 10.15 -9.46
N GLU A 70 -14.58 9.54 -10.63
CA GLU A 70 -15.60 8.66 -11.23
C GLU A 70 -15.93 7.48 -10.30
N ALA A 71 -14.91 6.81 -9.76
CA ALA A 71 -15.08 5.69 -8.84
C ALA A 71 -15.74 6.10 -7.52
N ILE A 72 -15.35 7.25 -6.94
CA ILE A 72 -15.98 7.83 -5.75
C ILE A 72 -17.46 8.17 -6.04
N GLN A 73 -17.77 8.78 -7.18
CA GLN A 73 -19.13 9.17 -7.54
C GLN A 73 -20.02 7.95 -7.81
N ALA A 74 -19.52 6.95 -8.54
CA ALA A 74 -20.25 5.72 -8.79
C ALA A 74 -20.50 4.95 -7.48
N THR A 75 -19.47 4.82 -6.62
CA THR A 75 -19.63 4.26 -5.27
C THR A 75 -20.66 5.02 -4.46
N TRP A 76 -20.64 6.36 -4.50
CA TRP A 76 -21.64 7.17 -3.80
C TRP A 76 -23.05 6.90 -4.29
N ASN A 77 -23.25 6.88 -5.61
CA ASN A 77 -24.57 6.64 -6.22
C ASN A 77 -25.12 5.24 -5.89
N THR A 78 -24.27 4.22 -5.82
CA THR A 78 -24.66 2.85 -5.47
C THR A 78 -24.90 2.69 -3.95
N VAL A 79 -24.08 3.32 -3.10
CA VAL A 79 -24.18 3.18 -1.64
C VAL A 79 -25.23 4.11 -1.03
N TYR A 80 -25.53 5.25 -1.67
CA TYR A 80 -26.49 6.28 -1.22
C TYR A 80 -27.44 6.77 -2.34
N PRO A 81 -28.25 5.90 -2.96
CA PRO A 81 -29.25 6.31 -3.96
C PRO A 81 -30.28 7.32 -3.40
N ASP A 82 -30.46 7.32 -2.08
CA ASP A 82 -31.27 8.25 -1.29
C ASP A 82 -30.64 9.64 -1.06
N ILE A 83 -29.32 9.79 -1.19
CA ILE A 83 -28.61 11.04 -0.86
C ILE A 83 -27.98 11.64 -2.13
N LYS A 84 -28.74 12.51 -2.80
CA LYS A 84 -28.26 13.26 -3.99
C LYS A 84 -27.07 14.14 -3.64
N TYR A 85 -25.90 13.80 -4.19
CA TYR A 85 -24.65 14.53 -3.98
C TYR A 85 -23.71 14.33 -5.17
N ARG A 86 -22.90 15.34 -5.47
CA ARG A 86 -21.89 15.30 -6.54
C ARG A 86 -20.52 15.58 -5.96
N ALA A 87 -19.65 14.58 -5.95
CA ALA A 87 -18.27 14.72 -5.49
C ALA A 87 -17.48 15.67 -6.41
N THR A 88 -16.53 16.39 -5.81
CA THR A 88 -15.49 17.15 -6.52
C THR A 88 -14.12 16.83 -5.92
N LEU A 89 -13.03 17.08 -6.64
CA LEU A 89 -11.67 16.74 -6.15
C LEU A 89 -11.32 17.43 -4.81
N ASN A 90 -11.91 18.59 -4.54
CA ASN A 90 -11.68 19.39 -3.33
C ASN A 90 -12.74 19.18 -2.23
N ASP A 91 -13.59 18.16 -2.36
CA ASP A 91 -14.77 17.97 -1.49
C ASP A 91 -14.49 17.15 -0.22
N ALA A 92 -15.40 17.21 0.75
CA ALA A 92 -15.30 16.46 2.00
C ALA A 92 -15.44 14.95 1.80
N VAL A 93 -16.25 14.45 0.86
CA VAL A 93 -16.30 13.00 0.57
C VAL A 93 -14.95 12.47 0.07
N CYS A 94 -14.20 13.32 -0.63
CA CYS A 94 -12.81 13.07 -0.97
C CYS A 94 -11.94 13.24 0.30
N HIS A 95 -11.83 14.45 0.87
CA HIS A 95 -10.86 14.78 1.93
C HIS A 95 -11.09 14.16 3.32
N VAL A 96 -12.31 13.80 3.74
CA VAL A 96 -12.54 13.13 5.04
C VAL A 96 -11.99 11.70 5.03
N HIS A 97 -11.83 11.11 3.85
CA HIS A 97 -11.02 9.93 3.65
C HIS A 97 -9.56 10.34 3.32
N LEU A 98 -9.35 11.20 2.31
CA LEU A 98 -8.04 11.56 1.76
C LEU A 98 -7.11 12.37 2.67
N HIS A 99 -7.54 12.99 3.78
CA HIS A 99 -6.67 13.87 4.59
C HIS A 99 -6.87 13.72 6.11
N SER A 100 -6.11 12.80 6.71
CA SER A 100 -5.61 13.00 8.07
C SER A 100 -4.09 13.17 8.07
N LEU A 101 -3.65 14.34 7.61
CA LEU A 101 -2.28 14.80 7.78
C LEU A 101 -1.91 14.90 9.27
N ASN A 102 -0.69 14.46 9.56
CA ASN A 102 0.29 15.13 10.43
C ASN A 102 1.62 14.97 9.69
N GLU A 103 2.41 16.04 9.51
CA GLU A 103 3.51 16.08 8.53
C GLU A 103 4.68 15.13 8.83
N ASN A 104 4.78 14.66 10.07
CA ASN A 104 5.77 13.66 10.50
C ASN A 104 5.32 12.20 10.29
N THR A 105 4.11 11.96 9.77
CA THR A 105 3.60 10.63 9.39
C THR A 105 3.12 10.65 7.96
N ALA A 106 4.00 10.24 7.04
CA ALA A 106 3.77 10.34 5.61
C ALA A 106 2.89 9.20 5.04
N TRP A 107 1.60 9.21 5.36
CA TRP A 107 0.57 8.92 4.35
C TRP A 107 -0.80 9.51 4.75
N PRO A 108 -1.57 10.07 3.80
CA PRO A 108 -2.95 10.44 4.06
C PRO A 108 -3.85 9.20 4.21
N THR A 109 -4.92 9.30 5.01
CA THR A 109 -5.60 8.13 5.61
C THR A 109 -6.72 7.51 4.75
N CYS A 110 -6.71 7.79 3.44
CA CYS A 110 -7.61 7.22 2.45
C CYS A 110 -7.20 5.81 2.05
N ILE A 111 -5.97 5.67 1.56
CA ILE A 111 -5.45 4.42 1.02
C ILE A 111 -4.90 3.61 2.19
N ARG A 112 -5.81 3.26 3.11
CA ARG A 112 -5.62 2.28 4.17
C ARG A 112 -5.99 0.87 3.72
N MET A 113 -6.03 0.64 2.39
CA MET A 113 -5.97 -0.69 1.77
C MET A 113 -5.15 -1.62 2.64
N ALA A 114 -5.80 -2.67 3.14
CA ALA A 114 -5.25 -3.30 4.34
C ALA A 114 -3.97 -4.13 4.11
N CYS A 115 -3.51 -4.25 2.86
CA CYS A 115 -2.12 -4.44 2.42
C CYS A 115 -1.14 -3.33 2.90
N ASN A 116 -1.32 -2.79 4.10
CA ASN A 116 -0.48 -1.74 4.66
C ASN A 116 0.96 -2.27 4.79
N GLY A 117 1.95 -1.40 4.57
CA GLY A 117 3.34 -1.65 4.99
C GLY A 117 3.50 -1.92 6.50
N ALA A 118 2.44 -1.75 7.30
CA ALA A 118 2.35 -2.18 8.70
C ALA A 118 1.88 -3.63 8.88
N THR A 119 0.95 -4.13 8.03
CA THR A 119 0.56 -5.55 8.01
C THR A 119 1.73 -6.38 7.49
N ALA A 120 2.26 -5.98 6.33
CA ALA A 120 3.44 -6.59 5.73
C ALA A 120 4.63 -6.59 6.71
N TYR A 121 4.81 -5.52 7.49
CA TYR A 121 5.82 -5.47 8.54
C TYR A 121 5.53 -6.47 9.66
N ALA A 122 4.30 -6.52 10.17
CA ALA A 122 3.92 -7.47 11.21
C ALA A 122 4.15 -8.94 10.79
N MET A 123 3.98 -9.30 9.52
CA MET A 123 4.25 -10.67 9.06
C MET A 123 5.76 -11.02 9.08
N VAL A 124 6.62 -10.09 8.63
CA VAL A 124 8.08 -10.27 8.67
C VAL A 124 8.62 -10.20 10.10
N ASP A 125 8.11 -9.26 10.92
CA ASP A 125 8.48 -9.10 12.33
C ASP A 125 8.03 -10.31 13.17
N GLN A 126 6.87 -10.89 12.88
CA GLN A 126 6.38 -12.11 13.52
C GLN A 126 7.24 -13.32 13.20
N LEU A 127 7.65 -13.53 11.94
CA LEU A 127 8.60 -14.60 11.58
C LEU A 127 9.93 -14.41 12.33
N PHE A 128 10.44 -13.17 12.36
CA PHE A 128 11.65 -12.83 13.09
C PHE A 128 11.50 -12.92 14.62
N GLU A 129 10.30 -13.16 15.15
CA GLU A 129 10.04 -13.36 16.59
C GLU A 129 9.56 -14.78 16.94
N SER A 130 9.23 -15.62 15.94
CA SER A 130 8.96 -17.04 16.15
C SER A 130 10.22 -17.91 16.11
N GLU A 131 11.15 -17.62 15.18
CA GLU A 131 12.34 -18.46 14.99
C GLU A 131 13.57 -17.93 15.76
N PRO A 132 14.24 -18.76 16.60
CA PRO A 132 15.42 -18.34 17.38
C PRO A 132 16.60 -17.83 16.56
N ASP A 133 16.72 -18.27 15.30
CA ASP A 133 17.82 -17.91 14.40
C ASP A 133 17.79 -16.42 14.04
N PHE A 134 16.62 -15.77 14.09
CA PHE A 134 16.44 -14.33 13.86
C PHE A 134 16.64 -13.48 15.12
N SER A 135 17.43 -13.96 16.08
CA SER A 135 17.79 -13.27 17.32
C SER A 135 18.84 -12.16 17.15
N THR A 136 19.51 -12.07 15.99
CA THR A 136 20.50 -11.02 15.66
C THR A 136 20.00 -10.09 14.55
N TYR A 137 20.65 -8.93 14.36
CA TYR A 137 20.35 -8.07 13.20
C TYR A 137 20.84 -8.74 11.92
N GLU A 138 22.02 -9.36 12.01
CA GLU A 138 22.78 -9.97 10.94
C GLU A 138 21.98 -11.09 10.26
N ALA A 139 21.37 -11.99 11.03
CA ALA A 139 20.52 -13.06 10.49
C ALA A 139 19.24 -12.53 9.84
N ARG A 140 18.58 -11.52 10.44
CA ARG A 140 17.42 -10.83 9.83
C ARG A 140 17.80 -10.15 8.52
N GLN A 141 18.99 -9.55 8.46
CA GLN A 141 19.53 -8.91 7.26
C GLN A 141 19.89 -9.93 6.19
N GLU A 142 20.49 -11.07 6.55
CA GLU A 142 20.90 -12.14 5.63
C GLU A 142 19.68 -12.84 5.00
N PHE A 143 18.70 -13.24 5.81
CA PHE A 143 17.40 -13.72 5.32
C PHE A 143 16.71 -12.68 4.42
N SER A 144 16.76 -11.40 4.79
CA SER A 144 16.16 -10.36 3.94
C SER A 144 16.92 -10.14 2.63
N LYS A 145 18.21 -10.49 2.54
CA LYS A 145 18.96 -10.49 1.27
C LYS A 145 18.53 -11.67 0.41
N SER A 146 18.51 -12.90 0.94
CA SER A 146 18.12 -14.08 0.16
C SER A 146 16.67 -13.99 -0.32
N MET A 147 15.75 -13.46 0.52
CA MET A 147 14.36 -13.24 0.12
C MET A 147 14.18 -12.15 -0.95
N VAL A 148 15.09 -11.16 -1.05
CA VAL A 148 15.06 -10.09 -2.07
C VAL A 148 15.81 -10.48 -3.34
N SER A 149 16.81 -11.37 -3.23
CA SER A 149 17.38 -12.08 -4.37
C SER A 149 16.26 -12.77 -5.14
N ASP A 150 16.28 -12.64 -6.46
CA ASP A 150 15.44 -13.42 -7.38
C ASP A 150 13.93 -13.29 -7.13
N LEU A 151 13.54 -12.29 -6.33
CA LEU A 151 12.19 -12.05 -5.83
C LEU A 151 11.61 -13.25 -5.06
N ALA A 152 12.46 -14.04 -4.41
CA ALA A 152 12.08 -15.25 -3.67
C ALA A 152 10.89 -15.02 -2.71
N PHE A 153 10.79 -13.85 -2.08
CA PHE A 153 9.65 -13.47 -1.23
C PHE A 153 8.25 -13.55 -1.88
N LEU A 154 8.15 -13.66 -3.21
CA LEU A 154 6.89 -13.78 -3.95
C LEU A 154 6.34 -15.21 -3.99
N TYR A 155 7.20 -16.23 -3.97
CA TYR A 155 6.83 -17.60 -4.32
C TYR A 155 6.38 -18.43 -3.11
N ALA A 156 5.45 -19.37 -3.31
CA ALA A 156 5.06 -20.32 -2.27
C ALA A 156 6.20 -21.28 -1.94
N ASN A 157 6.82 -21.85 -2.98
CA ASN A 157 7.87 -22.84 -2.85
C ASN A 157 9.15 -22.31 -3.51
N LEU A 158 10.26 -22.41 -2.76
CA LEU A 158 11.56 -21.83 -3.11
C LEU A 158 12.61 -22.91 -3.27
N GLY A 159 13.32 -22.84 -4.38
CA GLY A 159 14.34 -23.80 -4.77
C GLY A 159 15.78 -23.38 -4.51
N ASP A 160 16.68 -24.32 -4.75
CA ASP A 160 18.13 -24.17 -4.65
C ASP A 160 18.66 -23.06 -5.57
N LYS A 161 18.06 -22.89 -6.76
CA LYS A 161 18.10 -21.66 -7.58
C LYS A 161 16.68 -21.41 -8.19
N ILE A 162 16.52 -20.69 -9.32
CA ILE A 162 15.29 -19.95 -9.69
C ILE A 162 14.20 -20.71 -10.51
N SER A 163 14.54 -21.46 -11.56
CA SER A 163 13.60 -22.08 -12.53
C SER A 163 12.51 -23.00 -11.96
N ASP A 164 12.70 -23.44 -10.72
CA ASP A 164 11.86 -24.36 -9.98
C ASP A 164 11.24 -23.72 -8.74
N TYR A 165 11.34 -22.40 -8.63
CA TYR A 165 10.41 -21.61 -7.82
C TYR A 165 8.99 -21.81 -8.36
N ARG A 166 8.02 -22.08 -7.47
CA ARG A 166 6.62 -22.37 -7.84
C ARG A 166 5.63 -21.52 -7.06
N GLY A 167 4.48 -21.27 -7.70
CA GLY A 167 3.41 -20.48 -7.10
C GLY A 167 3.80 -19.02 -6.88
N VAL A 168 4.06 -18.28 -7.97
CA VAL A 168 4.35 -16.84 -7.90
C VAL A 168 3.17 -16.09 -7.27
N PHE A 169 3.47 -15.09 -6.43
CA PHE A 169 2.54 -14.34 -5.58
C PHE A 169 1.76 -15.17 -4.53
N ARG A 170 2.05 -16.47 -4.37
CA ARG A 170 1.42 -17.35 -3.37
C ARG A 170 2.25 -17.52 -2.09
N SER A 171 3.33 -16.75 -1.87
CA SER A 171 4.09 -16.86 -0.61
C SER A 171 3.24 -16.49 0.61
N PRO A 172 3.53 -17.05 1.80
CA PRO A 172 2.82 -16.69 3.03
C PRO A 172 2.88 -15.20 3.37
N PHE A 173 3.93 -14.50 2.95
CA PHE A 173 4.05 -13.05 3.13
C PHE A 173 3.05 -12.28 2.26
N ILE A 174 2.89 -12.69 1.00
CA ILE A 174 1.95 -12.06 0.06
C ILE A 174 0.52 -12.40 0.46
N LEU A 175 0.20 -13.68 0.66
CA LEU A 175 -1.14 -14.14 1.01
C LEU A 175 -1.67 -13.47 2.29
N GLN A 176 -0.88 -13.41 3.37
CA GLN A 176 -1.30 -12.76 4.62
C GLN A 176 -1.43 -11.23 4.49
N THR A 177 -0.54 -10.59 3.71
CA THR A 177 -0.63 -9.14 3.45
C THR A 177 -1.89 -8.80 2.64
N PHE A 178 -2.19 -9.61 1.64
CA PHE A 178 -3.34 -9.46 0.74
C PHE A 178 -4.67 -9.81 1.43
N ALA A 179 -4.71 -10.87 2.23
CA ALA A 179 -5.85 -11.24 3.08
C ALA A 179 -6.32 -10.10 3.98
N SER A 180 -5.39 -9.25 4.42
CA SER A 180 -5.72 -8.06 5.19
C SER A 180 -6.64 -7.10 4.41
N HIS A 181 -6.38 -6.87 3.11
CA HIS A 181 -7.28 -6.13 2.22
C HIS A 181 -8.60 -6.86 1.96
N LEU A 182 -8.59 -8.18 1.74
CA LEU A 182 -9.83 -8.95 1.64
C LEU A 182 -10.72 -8.78 2.89
N ASN A 183 -10.11 -8.64 4.06
CA ASN A 183 -10.80 -8.30 5.31
C ASN A 183 -11.24 -6.81 5.43
N SER A 184 -10.58 -5.84 4.77
CA SER A 184 -11.02 -4.42 4.80
C SER A 184 -12.13 -4.10 3.80
N ILE A 185 -12.21 -4.85 2.70
CA ILE A 185 -13.33 -4.78 1.75
C ILE A 185 -14.56 -5.59 2.19
N ASN A 186 -14.54 -6.17 3.40
CA ASN A 186 -15.71 -6.85 3.96
C ASN A 186 -16.85 -5.83 4.20
N GLY A 187 -18.02 -6.10 3.63
CA GLY A 187 -19.15 -5.16 3.56
C GLY A 187 -19.18 -4.31 2.29
N ALA A 188 -18.23 -4.46 1.36
CA ALA A 188 -18.31 -3.88 0.03
C ALA A 188 -19.54 -4.39 -0.75
N ILE A 189 -20.09 -3.55 -1.63
CA ILE A 189 -21.13 -3.92 -2.59
C ILE A 189 -20.62 -3.72 -4.02
N ASN A 190 -21.23 -4.40 -4.99
CA ASN A 190 -20.75 -4.36 -6.37
C ASN A 190 -21.27 -3.12 -7.09
N VAL A 191 -20.33 -2.32 -7.64
CA VAL A 191 -20.63 -1.09 -8.38
C VAL A 191 -20.56 -1.39 -9.88
N GLU A 192 -21.72 -1.70 -10.45
CA GLU A 192 -21.82 -2.24 -11.82
C GLU A 192 -21.24 -1.33 -12.91
N ALA A 193 -21.24 -0.01 -12.68
CA ALA A 193 -20.63 0.97 -13.59
C ALA A 193 -19.10 0.85 -13.71
N LEU A 194 -18.45 0.01 -12.90
CA LEU A 194 -16.99 -0.15 -12.82
C LEU A 194 -16.55 -1.62 -12.94
N ARG A 195 -17.46 -2.51 -13.36
CA ARG A 195 -17.18 -3.93 -13.60
C ARG A 195 -16.16 -4.10 -14.75
N ALA A 196 -15.28 -5.09 -14.65
CA ALA A 196 -14.31 -5.41 -15.70
C ALA A 196 -14.98 -5.70 -17.06
N PRO A 197 -14.51 -5.11 -18.19
CA PRO A 197 -15.11 -5.32 -19.50
C PRO A 197 -15.16 -6.80 -19.93
N GLY A 198 -16.25 -7.19 -20.60
CA GLY A 198 -16.45 -8.56 -21.10
C GLY A 198 -17.01 -9.56 -20.07
N THR A 199 -17.10 -9.18 -18.79
CA THR A 199 -17.67 -10.04 -17.75
C THR A 199 -19.20 -9.96 -17.69
N HIS A 200 -19.85 -11.06 -17.35
CA HIS A 200 -21.31 -11.23 -17.37
C HIS A 200 -21.85 -11.56 -15.97
N GLU A 201 -23.17 -11.65 -15.80
CA GLU A 201 -23.79 -11.82 -14.48
C GLU A 201 -23.32 -13.08 -13.72
N GLN A 202 -22.97 -14.13 -14.45
CA GLN A 202 -22.50 -15.41 -13.89
C GLN A 202 -20.97 -15.47 -13.64
N SER A 203 -20.20 -14.50 -14.12
CA SER A 203 -18.75 -14.40 -13.82
C SER A 203 -18.50 -14.31 -12.31
N SER A 204 -17.34 -14.76 -11.83
CA SER A 204 -16.97 -14.67 -10.41
C SER A 204 -16.83 -13.21 -9.96
N ASP A 205 -16.76 -12.98 -8.64
CA ASP A 205 -16.50 -11.63 -8.12
C ASP A 205 -15.07 -11.16 -8.47
N THR A 206 -14.13 -12.11 -8.60
CA THR A 206 -12.74 -11.88 -9.03
C THR A 206 -12.65 -11.54 -10.52
N ASP A 207 -13.38 -12.22 -11.39
CA ASP A 207 -13.53 -11.82 -12.81
C ASP A 207 -14.02 -10.37 -12.92
N LYS A 208 -15.10 -10.06 -12.18
CA LYS A 208 -15.82 -8.78 -12.23
C LYS A 208 -15.00 -7.62 -11.66
N PHE A 209 -14.22 -7.88 -10.62
CA PHE A 209 -13.44 -6.90 -9.88
C PHE A 209 -12.04 -7.46 -9.51
N PRO A 210 -11.16 -7.68 -10.51
CA PRO A 210 -9.92 -8.42 -10.32
C PRO A 210 -8.94 -7.62 -9.45
N PRO A 211 -8.56 -8.09 -8.25
CA PRO A 211 -7.85 -7.31 -7.23
C PRO A 211 -6.33 -7.16 -7.48
N LEU A 212 -5.95 -7.04 -8.76
CA LEU A 212 -4.57 -6.99 -9.24
C LEU A 212 -3.76 -5.85 -8.60
N GLY A 213 -4.36 -4.68 -8.39
CA GLY A 213 -3.72 -3.53 -7.76
C GLY A 213 -3.43 -3.77 -6.27
N ALA A 214 -4.38 -4.38 -5.55
CA ALA A 214 -4.19 -4.73 -4.14
C ALA A 214 -3.16 -5.86 -3.93
N LEU A 215 -3.12 -6.85 -4.83
CA LEU A 215 -2.10 -7.90 -4.82
C LEU A 215 -0.71 -7.32 -5.18
N ALA A 216 -0.62 -6.47 -6.22
CA ALA A 216 0.62 -5.79 -6.61
C ALA A 216 1.18 -4.89 -5.50
N MET A 217 0.30 -4.20 -4.76
CA MET A 217 0.69 -3.39 -3.61
C MET A 217 1.12 -4.26 -2.41
N SER A 218 0.59 -5.48 -2.27
CA SER A 218 1.08 -6.46 -1.27
C SER A 218 2.52 -6.88 -1.56
N ALA A 219 2.84 -7.16 -2.82
CA ALA A 219 4.20 -7.46 -3.27
C ALA A 219 5.16 -6.29 -3.03
N ALA A 220 4.79 -5.08 -3.46
CA ALA A 220 5.61 -3.89 -3.20
C ALA A 220 5.78 -3.58 -1.70
N ALA A 221 4.79 -3.88 -0.86
CA ALA A 221 4.87 -3.68 0.59
C ALA A 221 5.89 -4.61 1.25
N ILE A 222 5.91 -5.90 0.90
CA ILE A 222 6.87 -6.88 1.42
C ILE A 222 8.27 -6.61 0.85
N GLU A 223 8.42 -6.37 -0.46
CA GLU A 223 9.72 -6.04 -1.06
C GLU A 223 10.37 -4.85 -0.35
N ARG A 224 9.60 -3.81 -0.02
CA ARG A 224 10.08 -2.66 0.74
C ARG A 224 10.68 -3.04 2.10
N ILE A 225 10.03 -3.90 2.86
CA ILE A 225 10.44 -4.23 4.24
C ILE A 225 11.73 -5.05 4.21
N LEU A 226 11.76 -6.09 3.37
CA LEU A 226 12.95 -6.91 3.20
C LEU A 226 14.09 -6.08 2.60
N THR A 227 13.82 -5.21 1.62
CA THR A 227 14.81 -4.25 1.07
C THR A 227 15.38 -3.34 2.15
N LEU A 228 14.57 -2.87 3.10
CA LEU A 228 15.07 -2.03 4.20
C LEU A 228 15.96 -2.83 5.16
N TRP A 229 15.59 -4.07 5.51
CA TRP A 229 16.43 -4.96 6.35
C TRP A 229 17.73 -5.35 5.65
N ALA A 230 17.66 -5.90 4.43
CA ALA A 230 18.78 -6.37 3.61
C ALA A 230 19.88 -5.32 3.44
N ASN A 231 19.49 -4.06 3.33
CA ASN A 231 20.38 -2.92 3.16
C ASN A 231 20.85 -2.25 4.47
N HIS A 232 20.55 -2.81 5.65
CA HIS A 232 20.84 -2.18 6.94
C HIS A 232 20.24 -0.75 7.08
N LYS A 233 18.96 -0.59 6.69
CA LYS A 233 18.22 0.69 6.72
C LYS A 233 17.12 0.74 7.79
N VAL A 234 17.08 -0.22 8.71
CA VAL A 234 16.06 -0.33 9.79
C VAL A 234 16.70 -0.01 11.13
N HIS A 235 16.08 0.86 11.92
CA HIS A 235 16.45 0.97 13.34
C HIS A 235 15.80 -0.17 14.13
N TRP A 236 16.60 -1.12 14.61
CA TRP A 236 16.15 -2.23 15.44
C TRP A 236 16.99 -2.32 16.71
N GLU A 237 16.32 -2.60 17.82
CA GLU A 237 16.92 -2.92 19.11
C GLU A 237 16.34 -4.28 19.54
N PRO A 238 17.16 -5.23 20.03
CA PRO A 238 16.64 -6.47 20.59
C PRO A 238 15.64 -6.19 21.71
N LYS A 239 14.52 -6.92 21.75
CA LYS A 239 13.49 -6.82 22.81
C LYS A 239 14.03 -7.38 24.14
N ILE A 240 14.93 -6.65 24.80
CA ILE A 240 15.38 -6.95 26.16
C ILE A 240 14.14 -7.02 27.06
N GLN A 241 13.93 -8.16 27.73
CA GLN A 241 12.80 -8.37 28.63
C GLN A 241 12.94 -7.52 29.91
N ARG A 242 12.61 -6.22 29.81
CA ARG A 242 12.49 -5.33 30.97
C ARG A 242 11.19 -5.66 31.71
N SER A 243 11.33 -6.46 32.76
CA SER A 243 10.26 -6.79 33.69
C SER A 243 9.55 -5.52 34.20
N GLY A 244 8.23 -5.47 34.03
CA GLY A 244 7.36 -4.46 34.65
C GLY A 244 6.74 -3.39 33.74
N GLN A 245 7.12 -3.21 32.48
CA GLN A 245 6.49 -2.21 31.59
C GLN A 245 5.41 -2.80 30.67
N ALA A 246 4.20 -2.95 31.21
CA ALA A 246 3.03 -3.52 30.54
C ALA A 246 2.35 -2.56 29.52
N LYS A 247 3.06 -2.19 28.45
CA LYS A 247 2.45 -1.76 27.18
C LYS A 247 3.27 -2.32 26.02
N PRO A 248 2.69 -3.13 25.11
CA PRO A 248 3.36 -3.46 23.86
C PRO A 248 3.52 -2.16 23.06
N ILE A 249 4.77 -1.68 22.95
CA ILE A 249 5.09 -0.63 21.99
C ILE A 249 4.70 -1.16 20.63
N LYS A 250 3.83 -0.45 19.91
CA LYS A 250 3.57 -0.75 18.50
C LYS A 250 4.88 -0.51 17.75
N SER A 251 5.62 -1.60 17.52
CA SER A 251 6.75 -1.54 16.60
C SER A 251 6.17 -1.17 15.23
N TYR A 252 6.77 -0.16 14.64
CA TYR A 252 6.59 0.20 13.24
C TYR A 252 7.99 0.22 12.68
N LEU A 253 8.18 -0.35 11.49
CA LEU A 253 9.47 -0.32 10.81
C LEU A 253 9.95 1.14 10.67
N LYS A 254 10.98 1.52 11.42
CA LYS A 254 11.59 2.85 11.41
C LYS A 254 12.76 2.84 10.42
N PRO A 255 12.66 3.51 9.25
CA PRO A 255 13.83 3.73 8.41
C PRO A 255 14.84 4.60 9.15
N ILE A 256 16.12 4.23 9.11
CA ILE A 256 17.20 5.06 9.66
C ILE A 256 17.16 6.43 8.95
N PRO A 257 17.02 7.56 9.67
CA PRO A 257 16.92 8.87 9.04
C PRO A 257 18.15 9.22 8.20
N LYS A 258 17.95 10.03 7.16
CA LYS A 258 19.04 10.56 6.33
C LYS A 258 18.94 12.06 6.21
N LEU A 259 20.09 12.74 6.26
CA LEU A 259 20.16 14.19 6.06
C LEU A 259 19.69 14.57 4.65
N ASN A 260 18.56 15.26 4.57
CA ASN A 260 18.07 15.86 3.33
C ASN A 260 18.86 17.14 3.04
N LYS A 261 19.80 17.06 2.09
CA LYS A 261 20.68 18.17 1.68
C LYS A 261 19.95 19.46 1.27
N ALA A 262 18.70 19.38 0.82
CA ALA A 262 17.92 20.55 0.41
C ALA A 262 17.21 21.27 1.57
N THR A 263 16.99 20.60 2.71
CA THR A 263 16.26 21.18 3.86
C THR A 263 17.10 21.25 5.14
N GLY A 264 18.29 20.64 5.16
CA GLY A 264 19.15 20.56 6.35
C GLY A 264 18.61 19.67 7.47
N LYS A 265 17.47 19.00 7.27
CA LYS A 265 16.80 18.15 8.27
C LYS A 265 17.04 16.67 7.96
N GLU A 266 17.12 15.84 9.00
CA GLU A 266 17.08 14.39 8.84
C GLU A 266 15.66 13.93 8.52
N THR A 267 15.50 13.01 7.55
CA THR A 267 14.21 12.46 7.18
C THR A 267 14.28 10.94 6.95
N GLY A 268 13.30 10.22 7.50
CA GLY A 268 13.03 8.82 7.14
C GLY A 268 12.29 8.67 5.80
N SER A 269 12.00 9.78 5.11
CA SER A 269 11.03 9.82 3.99
C SER A 269 11.42 8.98 2.77
N HIS A 270 12.72 8.79 2.55
CA HIS A 270 13.28 7.90 1.54
C HIS A 270 12.93 6.41 1.78
N GLY A 271 12.51 6.05 3.00
CA GLY A 271 12.02 4.73 3.37
C GLY A 271 10.50 4.62 3.48
N ASN A 272 9.75 5.66 3.10
CA ASN A 272 8.28 5.63 3.10
C ASN A 272 7.74 4.62 2.06
N PHE A 273 6.56 4.05 2.35
CA PHE A 273 5.75 3.35 1.36
C PHE A 273 4.79 4.37 0.73
N SER A 274 5.10 4.83 -0.47
CA SER A 274 4.45 5.95 -1.15
C SER A 274 4.60 5.82 -2.67
N GLU A 275 3.68 6.41 -3.45
CA GLU A 275 3.76 6.48 -4.92
C GLU A 275 5.16 6.89 -5.42
N THR A 276 5.73 7.97 -4.87
CA THR A 276 7.05 8.49 -5.25
C THR A 276 8.19 7.49 -5.10
N ASN A 277 8.07 6.54 -4.18
CA ASN A 277 9.11 5.57 -3.83
C ASN A 277 8.83 4.16 -4.38
N TRP A 278 7.55 3.75 -4.45
CA TRP A 278 7.10 2.37 -4.68
C TRP A 278 5.98 2.23 -5.74
N GLY A 279 5.50 3.35 -6.30
CA GLY A 279 4.47 3.35 -7.34
C GLY A 279 4.88 2.57 -8.59
N THR A 280 6.10 2.80 -9.09
CA THR A 280 6.62 2.10 -10.28
C THR A 280 6.82 0.61 -10.00
N VAL A 281 7.30 0.24 -8.81
CA VAL A 281 7.40 -1.18 -8.38
C VAL A 281 6.00 -1.83 -8.38
N THR A 282 5.00 -1.15 -7.84
CA THR A 282 3.59 -1.61 -7.83
C THR A 282 3.06 -1.81 -9.25
N ARG A 283 3.29 -0.85 -10.16
CA ARG A 283 2.88 -0.94 -11.58
C ARG A 283 3.58 -2.07 -12.34
N ASN A 284 4.84 -2.37 -11.99
CA ASN A 284 5.56 -3.50 -12.55
C ASN A 284 4.94 -4.83 -12.10
N TYR A 285 4.64 -5.01 -10.81
CA TYR A 285 3.92 -6.20 -10.33
C TYR A 285 2.53 -6.34 -10.95
N HIS A 286 1.76 -5.25 -11.05
CA HIS A 286 0.47 -5.25 -11.77
C HIS A 286 0.63 -5.69 -13.24
N THR A 287 1.72 -5.26 -13.90
CA THR A 287 2.02 -5.64 -15.28
C THR A 287 2.36 -7.11 -15.45
N SER A 288 3.04 -7.71 -14.47
CA SER A 288 3.28 -9.16 -14.44
C SER A 288 2.02 -9.96 -14.06
N MET A 289 1.19 -9.46 -13.13
CA MET A 289 -0.05 -10.14 -12.71
C MET A 289 -1.11 -10.24 -13.83
N LYS A 290 -1.11 -9.29 -14.78
CA LYS A 290 -1.92 -9.40 -16.02
C LYS A 290 -1.51 -10.56 -16.95
N LYS A 291 -0.46 -11.33 -16.61
CA LYS A 291 0.03 -12.51 -17.36
C LYS A 291 -0.22 -13.85 -16.64
N LEU A 292 -0.83 -13.84 -15.46
CA LEU A 292 -1.16 -15.07 -14.73
C LEU A 292 -2.13 -15.95 -15.54
N GLN A 293 -2.08 -17.26 -15.33
CA GLN A 293 -3.00 -18.17 -16.01
C GLN A 293 -4.44 -17.97 -15.52
N LEU A 294 -5.42 -18.33 -16.36
CA LEU A 294 -6.84 -18.25 -16.01
C LEU A 294 -7.15 -19.13 -14.79
N GLY A 295 -7.76 -18.57 -13.75
CA GLY A 295 -8.02 -19.26 -12.48
C GLY A 295 -6.93 -19.07 -11.41
N THR A 296 -5.72 -18.63 -11.77
CA THR A 296 -4.64 -18.41 -10.78
C THR A 296 -4.91 -17.20 -9.88
N LEU A 297 -5.60 -16.16 -10.37
CA LEU A 297 -5.97 -15.02 -9.52
C LEU A 297 -7.04 -15.40 -8.50
N GLU A 298 -7.97 -16.25 -8.91
CA GLU A 298 -9.04 -16.82 -8.09
C GLU A 298 -8.45 -17.74 -7.00
N ASP A 299 -7.50 -18.61 -7.36
CA ASP A 299 -6.74 -19.47 -6.43
C ASP A 299 -5.90 -18.63 -5.44
N ILE A 300 -5.20 -17.58 -5.88
CA ILE A 300 -4.50 -16.66 -4.97
C ILE A 300 -5.48 -15.98 -4.00
N VAL A 301 -6.69 -15.63 -4.45
CA VAL A 301 -7.75 -15.08 -3.60
C VAL A 301 -8.29 -16.12 -2.60
N GLU A 302 -8.48 -17.37 -3.01
CA GLU A 302 -8.93 -18.47 -2.13
C GLU A 302 -7.87 -18.81 -1.06
N GLN A 303 -6.60 -18.97 -1.46
CA GLN A 303 -5.49 -19.18 -0.53
C GLN A 303 -5.31 -18.02 0.46
N ALA A 304 -5.54 -16.77 0.02
CA ALA A 304 -5.53 -15.61 0.89
C ALA A 304 -6.74 -15.58 1.85
N GLN A 305 -7.92 -16.07 1.45
CA GLN A 305 -9.09 -16.13 2.34
C GLN A 305 -8.87 -16.99 3.59
N VAL A 306 -8.00 -18.01 3.54
CA VAL A 306 -7.61 -18.77 4.74
C VAL A 306 -7.01 -17.87 5.83
N TYR A 307 -6.27 -16.83 5.44
CA TYR A 307 -5.70 -15.86 6.38
C TYR A 307 -6.69 -14.75 6.80
N VAL A 308 -7.91 -14.71 6.23
CA VAL A 308 -9.04 -13.89 6.71
C VAL A 308 -9.66 -14.56 7.95
N LYS A 309 -8.85 -14.64 9.02
CA LYS A 309 -9.12 -15.29 10.32
C LYS A 309 -9.19 -16.84 10.29
N GLY A 310 -8.20 -17.56 9.74
CA GLY A 310 -8.29 -19.02 9.58
C GLY A 310 -7.02 -19.91 9.49
N SER A 311 -5.88 -19.56 10.10
CA SER A 311 -4.69 -20.46 10.29
C SER A 311 -3.71 -20.64 9.10
N SER A 312 -2.62 -21.42 9.27
CA SER A 312 -1.40 -21.41 8.44
C SER A 312 -0.79 -22.79 8.07
N ARG A 313 -0.04 -22.86 6.95
CA ARG A 313 1.40 -23.29 6.78
C ARG A 313 1.79 -23.54 5.29
N CYS A 314 3.09 -23.73 4.96
CA CYS A 314 3.68 -23.69 3.59
C CYS A 314 5.03 -24.47 3.46
N GLY A 315 5.59 -24.72 2.24
CA GLY A 315 6.98 -25.26 2.05
C GLY A 315 7.50 -25.68 0.62
N SER A 316 8.57 -24.99 0.15
CA SER A 316 9.89 -25.43 -0.44
C SER A 316 10.14 -26.25 -1.77
N GLU A 317 11.41 -26.16 -2.27
CA GLU A 317 12.18 -26.82 -3.40
C GLU A 317 11.92 -26.37 -4.89
N GLY A 318 12.84 -26.38 -5.91
CA GLY A 318 14.30 -26.75 -6.05
C GLY A 318 14.99 -26.56 -7.47
N ASP A 319 16.01 -25.67 -7.69
CA ASP A 319 16.82 -25.30 -8.96
C ASP A 319 16.25 -24.13 -9.86
N SER A 320 16.77 -23.40 -10.92
CA SER A 320 18.01 -23.03 -11.70
C SER A 320 18.11 -21.53 -12.23
N ASP A 321 19.25 -20.96 -12.73
CA ASP A 321 19.60 -19.49 -12.95
C ASP A 321 19.19 -18.80 -14.31
N GLU A 322 19.49 -17.52 -14.69
CA GLU A 322 19.16 -16.14 -14.19
C GLU A 322 19.21 -15.07 -15.35
N VAL A 323 18.18 -14.20 -15.50
CA VAL A 323 18.19 -12.85 -16.17
C VAL A 323 17.04 -12.00 -15.55
N ASP A 324 17.16 -10.66 -15.43
CA ASP A 324 16.27 -9.75 -14.64
C ASP A 324 14.77 -10.16 -14.58
N PRO A 325 14.28 -10.63 -13.43
CA PRO A 325 12.99 -11.35 -13.35
C PRO A 325 11.75 -10.46 -13.20
N ARG A 326 11.84 -9.20 -12.74
CA ARG A 326 10.65 -8.44 -12.25
C ARG A 326 9.53 -8.27 -13.27
N ALA A 327 9.87 -8.05 -14.53
CA ALA A 327 8.92 -7.89 -15.63
C ALA A 327 8.52 -9.22 -16.31
N CYS A 328 9.19 -10.31 -15.93
CA CYS A 328 9.18 -11.60 -16.64
C CYS A 328 8.60 -12.75 -15.81
N LEU A 329 8.05 -12.46 -14.63
CA LEU A 329 7.29 -13.41 -13.81
C LEU A 329 6.16 -14.05 -14.64
N MET A 330 6.23 -15.37 -14.77
CA MET A 330 5.20 -16.23 -15.36
C MET A 330 4.71 -17.21 -14.28
N ASP A 331 3.50 -17.71 -14.47
CA ASP A 331 2.89 -18.73 -13.59
C ASP A 331 3.28 -20.11 -14.14
N ILE A 332 4.04 -20.87 -13.34
CA ILE A 332 4.68 -22.17 -13.63
C ILE A 332 4.40 -23.11 -12.45
#